data_AF-F9EMF5-F1
#
_entry.id   AF-F9EMF5-F1
#
_cell.length_a   1.000
_cell.length_b   1.000
_cell.length_c   1.000
_cell.angle_alpha   90.00
_cell.angle_beta   90.00
_cell.angle_gamma   90.00
#
_symmetry.space_group_name_H-M   'P 1'
#
loop_
_entity.id
_entity.type
_entity.pdbx_description
1 polymer ?
#
loop_
_entity_poly.entity_id
_entity_poly.type
_entity_poly.pdbx_seq_one_letter_code
_entity_poly.pdbx_strand_id
1 'polypeptide(L)'
;MLAISKILLASRAFLKDEISLIIDKIVKQCGSENDLKSIQNLLNNEKFHYIELQHKKSFINNIWDLGQAIKNKKKIEISYKKMDGKTVKRIVDPVGLMFSEFYFYLLAHIENIDKEKHFDNKDDEYPTIYRVDRIEEFKILNEKFTPTLYTNRFQEGKFRKQVQFMTGGKLRKIKFFYKGTSIEAVLDKIPTAKVLEKNKDTYLISAQVFGNGIDRWILSQGEAIEVIEK
;
A
#
# COMPACT_ATOMS: atom_id res chain seq x y z
N MET A 1 -17.03 7.59 -14.67
CA MET A 1 -15.74 8.24 -14.98
C MET A 1 -15.33 9.27 -13.94
N LEU A 2 -16.19 10.26 -13.64
CA LEU A 2 -15.93 11.28 -12.62
C LEU A 2 -15.41 10.71 -11.28
N ALA A 3 -16.09 9.70 -10.72
CA ALA A 3 -15.69 9.08 -9.45
C ALA A 3 -14.25 8.52 -9.48
N ILE A 4 -13.85 7.86 -10.59
CA ILE A 4 -12.50 7.32 -10.76
C ILE A 4 -11.49 8.48 -10.81
N SER A 5 -11.78 9.54 -11.56
CA SER A 5 -10.92 10.72 -11.63
C SER A 5 -10.74 11.39 -10.26
N LYS A 6 -11.80 11.47 -9.44
CA LYS A 6 -11.70 11.99 -8.06
C LYS A 6 -10.79 11.13 -7.19
N ILE A 7 -10.91 9.80 -7.26
CA ILE A 7 -10.03 8.87 -6.55
C ILE A 7 -8.57 9.03 -7.00
N LEU A 8 -8.34 9.15 -8.30
CA LEU A 8 -7.01 9.36 -8.87
C LEU A 8 -6.37 10.69 -8.43
N LEU A 9 -7.14 11.78 -8.40
CA LEU A 9 -6.66 13.07 -7.88
C LEU A 9 -6.36 12.98 -6.37
N ALA A 10 -7.27 12.38 -5.59
CA ALA A 10 -7.09 12.21 -4.15
C ALA A 10 -5.88 11.33 -3.80
N SER A 11 -5.52 10.38 -4.67
CA SER A 11 -4.39 9.47 -4.47
C SER A 11 -3.04 10.17 -4.42
N ARG A 12 -2.90 11.34 -5.07
CA ARG A 12 -1.64 12.11 -5.18
C ARG A 12 -0.43 11.33 -5.70
N ALA A 13 -0.64 10.15 -6.27
CA ALA A 13 0.41 9.15 -6.49
C ALA A 13 1.32 9.44 -7.69
N PHE A 14 0.89 10.32 -8.59
CA PHE A 14 1.56 10.61 -9.86
C PHE A 14 2.01 12.07 -9.90
N LEU A 15 2.88 12.40 -10.86
CA LEU A 15 3.23 13.80 -11.11
C LEU A 15 2.03 14.58 -11.64
N LYS A 16 2.04 15.90 -11.47
CA LYS A 16 0.92 16.78 -11.86
C LYS A 16 0.57 16.65 -13.34
N ASP A 17 1.58 16.58 -14.20
CA ASP A 17 1.37 16.44 -15.64
C ASP A 17 0.88 15.04 -16.00
N GLU A 18 1.42 14.01 -15.34
CA GLU A 18 1.01 12.62 -15.54
C GLU A 18 -0.45 12.39 -15.15
N ILE A 19 -0.86 12.82 -13.96
CA ILE A 19 -2.23 12.63 -13.49
C ILE A 19 -3.22 13.38 -14.36
N SER A 20 -2.83 14.57 -14.84
CA SER A 20 -3.66 15.36 -15.74
C SER A 20 -3.90 14.62 -17.05
N LEU A 21 -2.84 14.07 -17.65
CA LEU A 21 -2.93 13.26 -18.87
C LEU A 21 -3.74 11.98 -18.67
N ILE A 22 -3.57 11.29 -17.54
CA ILE A 22 -4.32 10.08 -17.20
C ILE A 22 -5.82 10.41 -17.13
N ILE A 23 -6.17 11.47 -16.40
CA ILE A 23 -7.57 11.90 -16.27
C ILE A 23 -8.16 12.27 -17.62
N ASP A 24 -7.43 13.04 -18.44
CA ASP A 24 -7.94 13.46 -19.75
C ASP A 24 -8.15 12.27 -20.68
N LYS A 25 -7.27 11.26 -20.63
CA LYS A 25 -7.47 10.00 -21.38
C LYS A 25 -8.67 9.19 -20.87
N ILE A 26 -8.86 9.14 -19.56
CA ILE A 26 -9.97 8.42 -18.94
C ILE A 26 -11.30 9.10 -19.26
N VAL A 27 -11.39 10.42 -19.11
CA VAL A 27 -12.63 11.18 -19.39
C VAL A 27 -12.98 11.17 -20.88
N LYS A 28 -12.01 11.08 -21.79
CA LYS A 28 -12.27 10.89 -23.24
C LYS A 28 -13.07 9.64 -23.59
N GLN A 29 -13.13 8.64 -22.71
CA GLN A 29 -13.98 7.47 -22.90
C GLN A 29 -15.44 7.70 -22.47
N CYS A 30 -15.78 8.90 -22.01
CA CYS A 30 -17.17 9.28 -21.77
C CYS A 30 -17.93 9.39 -23.10
N GLY A 31 -19.20 8.98 -23.07
CA GLY A 31 -20.01 8.83 -24.28
C GLY A 31 -20.16 10.12 -25.08
N SER A 32 -20.80 11.15 -24.51
CA SER A 32 -21.11 12.38 -25.23
C SER A 32 -20.08 13.50 -24.98
N GLU A 33 -19.91 14.40 -25.96
CA GLU A 33 -19.07 15.60 -25.80
C GLU A 33 -19.55 16.50 -24.65
N ASN A 34 -20.86 16.55 -24.41
CA ASN A 34 -21.44 17.33 -23.33
C ASN A 34 -21.04 16.78 -21.96
N ASP A 35 -21.07 15.45 -21.79
CA ASP A 35 -20.61 14.80 -20.56
C ASP A 35 -19.12 15.02 -20.35
N LEU A 36 -18.32 14.93 -21.42
CA LEU A 36 -16.88 15.20 -21.36
C LEU A 36 -16.59 16.61 -20.86
N LYS A 37 -17.23 17.64 -21.45
CA LYS A 37 -17.07 19.04 -21.03
C LYS A 37 -17.52 19.24 -19.58
N SER A 38 -18.66 18.66 -19.20
CA SER A 38 -19.18 18.73 -17.83
C SER A 38 -18.20 18.13 -16.82
N ILE A 39 -17.68 16.92 -17.09
CA ILE A 39 -16.72 16.24 -16.21
C ILE A 39 -15.39 17.01 -16.13
N GLN A 40 -14.88 17.51 -17.26
CA GLN A 40 -13.66 18.32 -17.26
C GLN A 40 -13.83 19.58 -16.39
N ASN A 41 -14.95 20.29 -16.54
CA ASN A 41 -15.24 21.46 -15.72
C ASN A 41 -15.28 21.12 -14.22
N LEU A 42 -15.88 19.99 -13.83
CA LEU A 42 -15.93 19.52 -12.45
C LEU A 42 -14.57 19.10 -11.86
N LEU A 43 -13.57 18.87 -12.71
CA LEU A 43 -12.23 18.41 -12.31
C LEU A 43 -11.17 19.51 -12.42
N ASN A 44 -11.42 20.58 -13.20
CA ASN A 44 -10.43 21.62 -13.49
C ASN A 44 -9.84 22.26 -12.24
N ASN A 45 -10.66 22.58 -11.24
CA ASN A 45 -10.19 23.19 -10.00
C ASN A 45 -9.22 22.28 -9.24
N GLU A 46 -9.55 20.99 -9.10
CA GLU A 46 -8.69 20.03 -8.41
C GLU A 46 -7.41 19.70 -9.20
N LYS A 47 -7.49 19.61 -10.54
CA LYS A 47 -6.30 19.48 -11.40
C LYS A 47 -5.36 20.67 -11.22
N PHE A 48 -5.92 21.88 -11.21
CA PHE A 48 -5.15 23.12 -11.06
C PHE A 48 -4.41 23.17 -9.71
N HIS A 49 -5.10 22.82 -8.62
CA HIS A 49 -4.56 22.80 -7.26
C HIS A 49 -3.88 21.48 -6.88
N TYR A 50 -3.65 20.56 -7.81
CA TYR A 50 -3.02 19.28 -7.52
C TYR A 50 -1.59 19.46 -7.02
N ILE A 51 -1.29 18.83 -5.87
CA ILE A 51 0.04 18.83 -5.25
C ILE A 51 0.57 17.40 -5.23
N GLU A 52 1.48 17.11 -6.17
CA GLU A 52 2.22 15.86 -6.24
C GLU A 52 3.15 15.65 -5.02
N LEU A 53 3.59 14.41 -4.80
CA LEU A 53 4.43 14.03 -3.66
C LEU A 53 5.87 14.52 -3.79
N GLN A 54 6.55 14.63 -2.65
CA GLN A 54 7.90 15.20 -2.54
C GLN A 54 8.98 14.40 -3.27
N HIS A 55 8.76 13.13 -3.59
CA HIS A 55 9.76 12.33 -4.32
C HIS A 55 9.93 12.79 -5.77
N LYS A 56 8.93 13.46 -6.37
CA LYS A 56 8.99 14.04 -7.74
C LYS A 56 9.51 13.06 -8.81
N LYS A 57 9.15 11.79 -8.70
CA LYS A 57 9.57 10.72 -9.62
C LYS A 57 8.39 10.16 -10.37
N SER A 58 8.56 10.00 -11.68
CA SER A 58 7.71 9.16 -12.52
C SER A 58 8.09 7.69 -12.35
N PHE A 59 7.09 6.81 -12.23
CA PHE A 59 7.30 5.37 -12.17
C PHE A 59 6.18 4.57 -12.86
N ILE A 60 5.38 5.21 -13.73
CA ILE A 60 4.26 4.55 -14.43
C ILE A 60 4.76 3.34 -15.23
N ASN A 61 5.85 3.50 -15.98
CA ASN A 61 6.45 2.41 -16.75
C ASN A 61 7.01 1.31 -15.83
N ASN A 62 7.66 1.72 -14.73
CA ASN A 62 8.20 0.78 -13.75
C ASN A 62 7.09 -0.11 -13.15
N ILE A 63 5.90 0.43 -12.87
CA ILE A 63 4.76 -0.35 -12.37
C ILE A 63 4.38 -1.44 -13.38
N TRP A 64 4.33 -1.11 -14.68
CA TRP A 64 4.01 -2.08 -15.72
C TRP A 64 5.05 -3.20 -15.81
N ASP A 65 6.33 -2.83 -15.86
CA ASP A 65 7.44 -3.78 -15.96
C ASP A 65 7.53 -4.71 -14.74
N LEU A 66 7.34 -4.15 -13.54
CA LEU A 66 7.23 -4.95 -12.31
C LEU A 66 6.01 -5.89 -12.35
N GLY A 67 4.88 -5.42 -12.87
CA GLY A 67 3.69 -6.25 -13.09
C GLY A 67 3.96 -7.43 -14.03
N GLN A 68 4.71 -7.21 -15.11
CA GLN A 68 5.14 -8.27 -16.01
C GLN A 68 6.12 -9.24 -15.32
N ALA A 69 7.06 -8.75 -14.51
CA ALA A 69 7.97 -9.61 -13.77
C ALA A 69 7.21 -10.54 -12.79
N ILE A 70 6.23 -10.01 -12.06
CA ILE A 70 5.34 -10.78 -11.17
C ILE A 70 4.58 -11.84 -11.96
N LYS A 71 3.91 -11.44 -13.05
CA LYS A 71 3.11 -12.34 -13.91
C LYS A 71 3.95 -13.50 -14.43
N ASN A 72 5.18 -13.23 -14.86
CA ASN A 72 6.09 -14.22 -15.45
C ASN A 72 6.97 -14.94 -14.42
N LYS A 73 6.79 -14.65 -13.12
CA LYS A 73 7.57 -15.18 -12.00
C LYS A 73 9.08 -14.98 -12.21
N LYS A 74 9.47 -13.83 -12.76
CA LYS A 74 10.87 -13.48 -13.02
C LYS A 74 11.47 -12.82 -11.78
N LYS A 75 12.69 -13.24 -11.43
CA LYS A 75 13.48 -12.54 -10.42
C LYS A 75 13.83 -11.15 -10.90
N ILE A 76 14.01 -10.23 -9.96
CA ILE A 76 14.49 -8.88 -10.27
C ILE A 76 15.66 -8.52 -9.36
N GLU A 77 16.66 -7.86 -9.92
CA GLU A 77 17.67 -7.15 -9.14
C GLU A 77 17.19 -5.71 -8.95
N ILE A 78 17.23 -5.19 -7.71
CA ILE A 78 16.85 -3.82 -7.38
C ILE A 78 17.99 -3.09 -6.67
N SER A 79 18.19 -1.82 -7.02
CA SER A 79 18.93 -0.84 -6.22
C SER A 79 17.93 -0.04 -5.40
N TYR A 80 17.91 -0.27 -4.08
CA TYR A 80 16.88 0.28 -3.18
C TYR A 80 17.44 1.28 -2.17
N LYS A 81 16.90 2.50 -2.17
CA LYS A 81 17.23 3.55 -1.20
C LYS A 81 16.44 3.37 0.09
N LYS A 82 17.13 3.03 1.18
CA LYS A 82 16.54 2.89 2.52
C LYS A 82 16.16 4.23 3.12
N MET A 83 15.43 4.18 4.24
CA MET A 83 15.01 5.38 4.99
C MET A 83 16.17 6.17 5.59
N ASP A 84 17.27 5.49 5.93
CA ASP A 84 18.52 6.12 6.41
C ASP A 84 19.35 6.74 5.28
N GLY A 85 18.84 6.70 4.04
CA GLY A 85 19.48 7.25 2.85
C GLY A 85 20.45 6.31 2.15
N LYS A 86 20.79 5.14 2.73
CA LYS A 86 21.72 4.19 2.12
C LYS A 86 21.05 3.40 0.99
N THR A 87 21.77 3.21 -0.11
CA THR A 87 21.33 2.33 -1.20
C THR A 87 21.88 0.93 -1.00
N VAL A 88 21.04 -0.09 -1.21
CA VAL A 88 21.42 -1.50 -1.19
C VAL A 88 20.98 -2.20 -2.46
N LYS A 89 21.80 -3.14 -2.96
CA LYS A 89 21.42 -4.03 -4.06
C LYS A 89 20.84 -5.33 -3.52
N ARG A 90 19.78 -5.82 -4.14
CA ARG A 90 19.12 -7.08 -3.75
C ARG A 90 18.56 -7.80 -4.97
N ILE A 91 18.66 -9.13 -4.95
CA ILE A 91 17.83 -9.98 -5.80
C ILE A 91 16.58 -10.33 -5.00
N VAL A 92 15.42 -10.11 -5.61
CA VAL A 92 14.13 -10.37 -4.97
C VAL A 92 13.19 -11.11 -5.92
N ASP A 93 12.27 -11.84 -5.30
CA ASP A 93 11.18 -12.57 -5.95
C ASP A 93 9.90 -11.75 -5.84
N PRO A 94 9.51 -10.99 -6.88
CA PRO A 94 8.37 -10.09 -6.80
C PRO A 94 7.06 -10.88 -6.87
N VAL A 95 6.23 -10.77 -5.83
CA VAL A 95 4.99 -11.54 -5.69
C VAL A 95 3.71 -10.71 -5.79
N GLY A 96 3.82 -9.38 -5.70
CA GLY A 96 2.66 -8.49 -5.79
C GLY A 96 2.98 -7.01 -5.87
N LEU A 97 1.98 -6.23 -6.30
CA LEU A 97 2.03 -4.77 -6.35
C LEU A 97 0.79 -4.19 -5.66
N MET A 98 1.00 -3.24 -4.76
CA MET A 98 -0.07 -2.63 -3.98
C MET A 98 0.03 -1.11 -4.01
N PHE A 99 -1.10 -0.46 -4.21
CA PHE A 99 -1.26 0.95 -3.84
C PHE A 99 -1.84 1.06 -2.42
N SER A 100 -1.31 1.98 -1.62
CA SER A 100 -1.88 2.36 -0.31
C SER A 100 -1.55 3.81 0.04
N GLU A 101 -2.57 4.54 0.49
CA GLU A 101 -2.59 5.98 0.76
C GLU A 101 -2.09 6.81 -0.41
N PHE A 102 -0.77 6.97 -0.54
CA PHE A 102 -0.12 7.81 -1.55
C PHE A 102 0.93 7.07 -2.39
N TYR A 103 1.33 5.85 -2.01
CA TYR A 103 2.49 5.19 -2.59
C TYR A 103 2.15 3.85 -3.21
N PHE A 104 2.92 3.48 -4.23
CA PHE A 104 2.99 2.12 -4.76
C PHE A 104 4.06 1.33 -4.03
N TYR A 105 3.76 0.07 -3.78
CA TYR A 105 4.59 -0.87 -3.04
C TYR A 105 4.75 -2.17 -3.83
N LEU A 106 5.98 -2.59 -4.01
CA LEU A 106 6.34 -3.92 -4.47
C LEU A 106 6.45 -4.85 -3.27
N LEU A 107 5.75 -5.98 -3.32
CA LEU A 107 5.91 -7.08 -2.38
C LEU A 107 6.89 -8.09 -2.96
N ALA A 108 7.98 -8.37 -2.26
CA ALA A 108 8.96 -9.34 -2.74
C ALA A 108 9.67 -10.10 -1.61
N HIS A 109 10.01 -11.36 -1.85
CA HIS A 109 10.90 -12.13 -0.97
C HIS A 109 12.35 -11.84 -1.34
N ILE A 110 13.21 -11.64 -0.34
CA ILE A 110 14.63 -11.37 -0.56
C ILE A 110 15.39 -12.69 -0.61
N GLU A 111 16.21 -12.87 -1.63
CA GLU A 111 17.15 -14.00 -1.69
C GLU A 111 18.43 -13.72 -0.91
N ASN A 112 19.06 -14.78 -0.39
CA ASN A 112 20.42 -14.76 0.17
C ASN A 112 20.65 -13.73 1.28
N ILE A 113 19.64 -13.50 2.12
CA ILE A 113 19.76 -12.65 3.30
C ILE A 113 19.78 -13.49 4.56
N ASP A 114 20.69 -13.15 5.48
CA ASP A 114 20.69 -13.70 6.83
C ASP A 114 19.42 -13.23 7.55
N LYS A 115 18.41 -14.12 7.59
CA LYS A 115 17.10 -13.76 8.12
C LYS A 115 17.16 -13.41 9.59
N GLU A 116 18.08 -14.02 10.35
CA GLU A 116 18.22 -13.77 11.79
C GLU A 116 18.75 -12.36 12.08
N LYS A 117 19.56 -11.79 11.18
CA LYS A 117 20.11 -10.43 11.34
C LYS A 117 19.21 -9.33 10.80
N HIS A 118 18.30 -9.66 9.88
CA HIS A 118 17.59 -8.66 9.08
C HIS A 118 16.07 -8.66 9.23
N PHE A 119 15.49 -9.67 9.87
CA PHE A 119 14.06 -9.72 10.15
C PHE A 119 13.80 -9.83 11.65
N ASP A 120 12.78 -9.12 12.13
CA ASP A 120 12.27 -9.28 13.49
C ASP A 120 11.72 -10.70 13.74
N ASN A 121 11.39 -11.42 12.66
CA ASN A 121 10.96 -12.81 12.65
C ASN A 121 11.68 -13.59 11.54
N LYS A 122 12.55 -14.52 11.90
CA LYS A 122 13.26 -15.36 10.90
C LYS A 122 12.33 -16.31 10.16
N ASP A 123 11.23 -16.69 10.80
CA ASP A 123 10.17 -17.53 10.25
C ASP A 123 9.11 -16.69 9.52
N ASP A 124 9.38 -15.41 9.23
CA ASP A 124 8.49 -14.61 8.41
C ASP A 124 8.46 -15.18 6.99
N GLU A 125 7.32 -15.78 6.69
CA GLU A 125 7.00 -16.21 5.35
C GLU A 125 6.63 -14.99 4.50
N TYR A 126 6.08 -13.91 5.05
CA TYR A 126 5.52 -12.80 4.27
C TYR A 126 6.57 -12.00 3.49
N PRO A 127 6.19 -11.42 2.33
CA PRO A 127 7.09 -10.63 1.51
C PRO A 127 7.49 -9.32 2.20
N THR A 128 8.71 -8.87 1.93
CA THR A 128 9.15 -7.53 2.30
C THR A 128 8.44 -6.49 1.43
N ILE A 129 8.11 -5.35 2.04
CA ILE A 129 7.38 -4.26 1.41
C ILE A 129 8.36 -3.17 0.95
N TYR A 130 8.45 -2.96 -0.36
CA TYR A 130 9.31 -1.97 -0.98
C TYR A 130 8.51 -0.84 -1.60
N ARG A 131 8.71 0.39 -1.13
CA ARG A 131 8.20 1.58 -1.83
C ARG A 131 8.81 1.70 -3.23
N VAL A 132 7.97 1.73 -4.27
CA VAL A 132 8.42 1.77 -5.68
C VAL A 132 9.20 3.06 -5.97
N ASP A 133 8.82 4.20 -5.39
CA ASP A 133 9.54 5.48 -5.57
C ASP A 133 10.99 5.48 -5.03
N ARG A 134 11.31 4.51 -4.17
CA ARG A 134 12.65 4.31 -3.59
C ARG A 134 13.49 3.27 -4.31
N ILE A 135 12.94 2.58 -5.31
CA ILE A 135 13.72 1.78 -6.24
C ILE A 135 14.38 2.76 -7.21
N GLU A 136 15.70 2.88 -7.13
CA GLU A 136 16.48 3.78 -7.98
C GLU A 136 16.62 3.17 -9.38
N GLU A 137 16.91 1.88 -9.43
CA GLU A 137 17.05 1.09 -10.67
C GLU A 137 16.60 -0.34 -10.40
N PHE A 138 16.12 -1.03 -11.44
CA PHE A 138 15.91 -2.47 -11.39
C PHE A 138 16.20 -3.13 -12.73
N LYS A 139 16.52 -4.42 -12.67
CA LYS A 139 16.74 -5.28 -13.83
C LYS A 139 15.93 -6.56 -13.70
N ILE A 140 15.12 -6.86 -14.70
CA ILE A 140 14.44 -8.15 -14.80
C ILE A 140 15.47 -9.20 -15.21
N LEU A 141 15.56 -10.26 -14.42
CA LEU A 141 16.52 -11.32 -14.65
C LEU A 141 15.90 -12.45 -15.49
N ASN A 142 16.74 -13.35 -16.00
CA ASN A 142 16.26 -14.48 -16.79
C ASN A 142 15.73 -15.62 -15.91
N GLU A 143 16.21 -15.71 -14.67
CA GLU A 143 15.82 -16.70 -13.69
C GLU A 143 14.35 -16.51 -13.30
N LYS A 144 13.67 -17.64 -13.09
CA LYS A 144 12.35 -17.68 -12.48
C LYS A 144 12.47 -18.08 -11.01
N PHE A 145 11.50 -17.66 -10.21
CA PHE A 145 11.34 -18.13 -8.85
C PHE A 145 10.11 -19.02 -8.70
N THR A 146 10.12 -19.87 -7.69
CA THR A 146 8.97 -20.68 -7.28
C THR A 146 8.30 -19.97 -6.11
N PRO A 147 7.01 -19.61 -6.19
CA PRO A 147 6.30 -18.99 -5.08
C PRO A 147 6.38 -19.85 -3.81
N THR A 148 6.83 -19.26 -2.72
CA THR A 148 7.00 -19.94 -1.42
C THR A 148 5.75 -19.87 -0.56
N LEU A 149 4.91 -18.84 -0.73
CA LEU A 149 3.62 -18.69 -0.03
C LEU A 149 2.46 -18.86 -0.99
N TYR A 150 1.50 -19.67 -0.53
CA TYR A 150 0.34 -20.13 -1.28
C TYR A 150 0.75 -20.99 -2.48
N THR A 151 0.20 -22.20 -2.57
CA THR A 151 0.63 -23.25 -3.51
C THR A 151 0.68 -22.84 -4.99
N ASN A 152 -0.06 -21.80 -5.40
CA ASN A 152 -0.12 -21.35 -6.81
C ASN A 152 0.20 -19.86 -7.02
N ARG A 153 -0.28 -18.95 -6.16
CA ARG A 153 -0.16 -17.49 -6.29
C ARG A 153 -0.32 -16.79 -4.95
N PHE A 154 0.52 -15.78 -4.69
CA PHE A 154 0.35 -14.87 -3.56
C PHE A 154 -1.01 -14.16 -3.58
N GLN A 155 -1.73 -14.19 -2.46
CA GLN A 155 -3.07 -13.62 -2.35
C GLN A 155 -3.02 -12.20 -1.77
N GLU A 156 -2.73 -11.22 -2.63
CA GLU A 156 -2.63 -9.79 -2.28
C GLU A 156 -3.84 -9.28 -1.50
N GLY A 157 -5.05 -9.74 -1.84
CA GLY A 157 -6.27 -9.36 -1.13
C GLY A 157 -6.37 -9.86 0.31
N LYS A 158 -5.79 -11.03 0.62
CA LYS A 158 -5.70 -11.52 2.01
C LYS A 158 -4.67 -10.73 2.80
N PHE A 159 -3.50 -10.50 2.20
CA PHE A 159 -2.43 -9.72 2.80
C PHE A 159 -2.87 -8.26 3.07
N ARG A 160 -3.59 -7.64 2.13
CA ARG A 160 -4.11 -6.26 2.23
C ARG A 160 -4.90 -6.01 3.50
N LYS A 161 -5.71 -6.98 3.95
CA LYS A 161 -6.52 -6.82 5.16
C LYS A 161 -5.67 -6.63 6.41
N GLN A 162 -4.49 -7.24 6.46
CA GLN A 162 -3.60 -7.27 7.62
C GLN A 162 -2.49 -6.21 7.56
N VAL A 163 -2.17 -5.69 6.37
CA VAL A 163 -1.07 -4.73 6.14
C VAL A 163 -1.55 -3.30 5.86
N GLN A 164 -2.65 -2.89 6.47
CA GLN A 164 -3.27 -1.58 6.20
C GLN A 164 -2.29 -0.40 6.30
N PHE A 165 -1.34 -0.45 7.24
CA PHE A 165 -0.36 0.60 7.51
C PHE A 165 0.94 0.45 6.70
N MET A 166 1.00 -0.51 5.76
CA MET A 166 2.15 -0.82 4.90
C MET A 166 3.48 -1.02 5.66
N THR A 167 3.39 -1.50 6.89
CA THR A 167 4.53 -1.90 7.71
C THR A 167 4.65 -3.43 7.71
N GLY A 168 5.83 -3.94 7.39
CA GLY A 168 6.15 -5.35 7.60
C GLY A 168 6.41 -5.65 9.10
N GLY A 169 6.77 -6.90 9.40
CA GLY A 169 7.03 -7.37 10.76
C GLY A 169 6.08 -8.49 11.15
N LYS A 170 6.04 -8.84 12.44
CA LYS A 170 5.18 -9.92 12.95
C LYS A 170 3.70 -9.57 12.86
N LEU A 171 2.87 -10.58 12.58
CA LEU A 171 1.42 -10.47 12.74
C LEU A 171 1.10 -10.35 14.23
N ARG A 172 0.50 -9.24 14.63
CA ARG A 172 0.08 -8.94 16.00
C ARG A 172 -1.43 -9.08 16.13
N LYS A 173 -1.88 -9.58 17.27
CA LYS A 173 -3.29 -9.55 17.67
C LYS A 173 -3.42 -8.52 18.77
N ILE A 174 -4.12 -7.43 18.48
CA ILE A 174 -4.34 -6.36 19.43
C ILE A 174 -5.75 -6.41 20.00
N LYS A 175 -5.89 -5.94 21.24
CA LYS A 175 -7.18 -5.65 21.87
C LYS A 175 -7.16 -4.30 22.55
N PHE A 176 -8.24 -3.55 22.39
CA PHE A 176 -8.37 -2.23 23.00
C PHE A 176 -9.84 -1.88 23.20
N PHE A 177 -10.10 -1.02 24.19
CA PHE A 177 -11.37 -0.33 24.31
C PHE A 177 -11.38 0.92 23.42
N TYR A 178 -12.51 1.15 22.74
CA TYR A 178 -12.78 2.36 21.98
C TYR A 178 -13.96 3.11 22.60
N LYS A 179 -13.74 4.39 22.90
CA LYS A 179 -14.67 5.33 23.56
C LYS A 179 -15.02 6.53 22.68
N GLY A 180 -14.65 6.51 21.40
CA GLY A 180 -14.94 7.59 20.46
C GLY A 180 -16.35 7.52 19.87
N THR A 181 -16.70 8.53 19.07
CA THR A 181 -18.07 8.75 18.58
C THR A 181 -18.45 7.89 17.37
N SER A 182 -17.48 7.38 16.61
CA SER A 182 -17.74 6.61 15.38
C SER A 182 -16.99 5.29 15.38
N ILE A 183 -17.70 4.22 15.76
CA ILE A 183 -17.19 2.85 15.64
C ILE A 183 -16.95 2.47 14.17
N GLU A 184 -17.78 2.98 13.25
CA GLU A 184 -17.64 2.78 11.80
C GLU A 184 -16.24 3.22 11.32
N ALA A 185 -15.77 4.40 11.75
CA ALA A 185 -14.44 4.89 11.38
C ALA A 185 -13.31 3.94 11.81
N VAL A 186 -13.45 3.22 12.93
CA VAL A 186 -12.47 2.24 13.39
C VAL A 186 -12.53 0.97 12.54
N LEU A 187 -13.73 0.46 12.25
CA LEU A 187 -13.92 -0.75 11.45
C LEU A 187 -13.50 -0.54 9.99
N ASP A 188 -13.76 0.64 9.43
CA ASP A 188 -13.31 1.02 8.09
C ASP A 188 -11.80 1.20 8.03
N LYS A 189 -11.19 1.77 9.09
CA LYS A 189 -9.74 1.97 9.14
C LYS A 189 -8.99 0.65 9.33
N ILE A 190 -9.55 -0.33 10.05
CA ILE A 190 -8.89 -1.61 10.35
C ILE A 190 -9.76 -2.76 9.85
N PRO A 191 -9.49 -3.30 8.63
CA PRO A 191 -10.35 -4.31 8.01
C PRO A 191 -10.49 -5.63 8.78
N THR A 192 -9.57 -5.93 9.71
CA THR A 192 -9.62 -7.12 10.56
C THR A 192 -10.26 -6.88 11.92
N ALA A 193 -10.63 -5.63 12.22
CA ALA A 193 -11.24 -5.28 13.49
C ALA A 193 -12.62 -5.93 13.64
N LYS A 194 -12.87 -6.43 14.84
CA LYS A 194 -14.15 -7.01 15.26
C LYS A 194 -14.52 -6.45 16.61
N VAL A 195 -15.79 -6.05 16.74
CA VAL A 195 -16.37 -5.74 18.04
C VAL A 195 -16.60 -7.06 18.77
N LEU A 196 -15.94 -7.23 19.91
CA LEU A 196 -16.14 -8.38 20.80
C LEU A 196 -17.32 -8.10 21.75
N GLU A 197 -17.38 -6.89 22.29
CA GLU A 197 -18.42 -6.45 23.22
C GLU A 197 -18.80 -5.00 22.96
N LYS A 198 -20.07 -4.68 23.19
CA LYS A 198 -20.61 -3.31 23.13
C LYS A 198 -21.29 -3.00 24.46
N ASN A 199 -20.75 -2.00 25.16
CA ASN A 199 -21.34 -1.38 26.33
C ASN A 199 -21.93 -0.01 25.94
N LYS A 200 -22.59 0.65 26.90
CA LYS A 200 -23.33 1.91 26.67
C LYS A 200 -22.55 2.93 25.83
N ASP A 201 -21.30 3.17 26.21
CA ASP A 201 -20.42 4.18 25.59
C ASP A 201 -19.02 3.64 25.26
N THR A 202 -18.85 2.32 25.16
CA THR A 202 -17.53 1.70 24.97
C THR A 202 -17.62 0.41 24.17
N TYR A 203 -16.66 0.20 23.27
CA TYR A 203 -16.54 -0.99 22.44
C TYR A 203 -15.25 -1.72 22.78
N LEU A 204 -15.32 -3.02 23.07
CA LEU A 204 -14.13 -3.87 23.11
C LEU A 204 -13.84 -4.37 21.70
N ILE A 205 -12.66 -4.06 21.17
CA ILE A 205 -12.27 -4.38 19.80
C ILE A 205 -11.07 -5.32 19.80
N SER A 206 -11.10 -6.33 18.92
CA SER A 206 -9.94 -7.14 18.55
C SER A 206 -9.60 -6.98 17.09
N ALA A 207 -8.32 -6.84 16.76
CA ALA A 207 -7.85 -6.76 15.39
C ALA A 207 -6.55 -7.54 15.17
N GLN A 208 -6.26 -7.87 13.92
CA GLN A 208 -5.00 -8.51 13.49
C GLN A 208 -4.28 -7.63 12.49
N VAL A 209 -3.04 -7.25 12.78
CA VAL A 209 -2.29 -6.27 12.00
C VAL A 209 -0.81 -6.63 11.92
N PHE A 210 -0.16 -6.30 10.81
CA PHE A 210 1.28 -6.48 10.66
C PHE A 210 2.09 -5.30 11.20
N GLY A 211 3.13 -5.63 11.96
CA GLY A 211 4.13 -4.68 12.41
C GLY A 211 3.58 -3.58 13.32
N ASN A 212 4.31 -2.48 13.40
CA ASN A 212 4.06 -1.41 14.37
C ASN A 212 3.39 -0.18 13.75
N GLY A 213 2.97 -0.25 12.48
CA GLY A 213 2.32 0.87 11.79
C GLY A 213 1.03 1.31 12.46
N ILE A 214 0.30 0.38 13.09
CA ILE A 214 -0.93 0.68 13.83
C ILE A 214 -0.68 1.56 15.07
N ASP A 215 0.50 1.48 15.68
CA ASP A 215 0.76 2.11 16.98
C ASP A 215 0.64 3.64 16.86
N ARG A 216 1.09 4.22 15.75
CA ARG A 216 0.92 5.67 15.48
C ARG A 216 -0.54 6.07 15.34
N TRP A 217 -1.35 5.24 14.70
CA TRP A 217 -2.78 5.52 14.56
C TRP A 217 -3.52 5.40 15.89
N ILE A 218 -3.18 4.39 16.72
CA ILE A 218 -3.71 4.26 18.08
C ILE A 218 -3.37 5.50 18.90
N LEU A 219 -2.09 5.92 18.89
CA LEU A 219 -1.65 7.11 19.62
C LEU A 219 -2.39 8.38 19.16
N SER A 220 -2.69 8.50 17.87
CA SER A 220 -3.42 9.66 17.35
C SER A 220 -4.90 9.71 17.78
N GLN A 221 -5.46 8.63 18.35
CA GLN A 221 -6.81 8.63 18.90
C GLN A 221 -6.87 9.18 20.34
N GLY A 222 -5.72 9.37 21.00
CA GLY A 222 -5.66 9.89 22.36
C GLY A 222 -6.49 9.05 23.35
N GLU A 223 -7.27 9.72 24.20
CA GLU A 223 -8.09 9.09 25.23
C GLU A 223 -9.25 8.24 24.69
N ALA A 224 -9.54 8.31 23.38
CA ALA A 224 -10.57 7.49 22.76
C ALA A 224 -10.18 6.01 22.65
N ILE A 225 -8.89 5.67 22.78
CA ILE A 225 -8.41 4.29 22.78
C ILE A 225 -7.63 3.96 24.05
N GLU A 226 -7.98 2.83 24.66
CA GLU A 226 -7.27 2.24 25.79
C GLU A 226 -6.80 0.83 25.42
N VAL A 227 -5.50 0.64 25.26
CA VAL A 227 -4.92 -0.65 24.81
C VAL A 227 -4.83 -1.64 25.96
N ILE A 228 -5.32 -2.85 25.71
CA ILE A 228 -5.33 -3.95 26.68
C ILE A 228 -4.24 -4.98 26.33
N GLU A 229 -4.05 -5.27 25.04
CA GLU A 229 -3.13 -6.29 24.53
C GLU A 229 -2.45 -5.79 23.24
N LYS A 230 -1.13 -6.01 23.11
CA LYS A 230 -0.29 -5.51 22.00
C LYS A 230 0.24 -6.60 21.09
#